data_AF-Q83WL9-F1
#
_entry.id   AF-Q83WL9-F1
#
_cell.length_a   1.000
_cell.length_b   1.000
_cell.length_c   1.000
_cell.angle_alpha   90.00
_cell.angle_beta   90.00
_cell.angle_gamma   90.00
#
_symmetry.space_group_name_H-M   'P 1'
#
loop_
_entity.id
_entity.type
_entity.pdbx_description
1 polymer ?
#
loop_
_entity_poly.entity_id
_entity_poly.type
_entity_poly.pdbx_seq_one_letter_code
_entity_poly.pdbx_strand_id
1 'polypeptide(L)'
;CGSTGGCNWTRGTSGTLQVVNPHLWQPGEGYLYELYVTAKSRTECDIYPLRVGIRSVAVKGEQFLINHKPFYFTGFGRHEDADLRGKGFDNVLMVHDHALMDWIGANSYRTSHYPYAEEMLDWADEHGIVVIDETAAVGF
;
A
#
# COMPACT_ATOMS: atom_id res chain seq x y z
N CYS A 1 -7.85 -23.16 7.88
CA CYS A 1 -8.26 -23.33 6.47
C CYS A 1 -8.22 -24.79 6.07
N GLY A 2 -9.36 -25.32 5.61
CA GLY A 2 -9.48 -26.66 5.04
C GLY A 2 -9.07 -26.69 3.57
N SER A 3 -8.20 -27.64 3.25
CA SER A 3 -8.18 -28.49 2.06
C SER A 3 -8.19 -27.98 0.61
N THR A 4 -8.10 -26.69 0.26
CA THR A 4 -7.84 -26.31 -1.17
C THR A 4 -7.03 -25.02 -1.43
N GLY A 5 -6.56 -24.30 -0.41
CA GLY A 5 -5.67 -23.14 -0.58
C GLY A 5 -4.39 -23.33 0.22
N GLY A 6 -3.22 -23.27 -0.43
CA GLY A 6 -1.92 -23.48 0.19
C GLY A 6 -1.60 -22.43 1.25
N CYS A 7 -2.01 -22.67 2.51
CA CYS A 7 -1.53 -21.90 3.64
C CYS A 7 -0.07 -22.30 3.92
N ASN A 8 0.87 -21.50 3.42
CA ASN A 8 2.26 -21.61 3.81
C ASN A 8 2.47 -20.93 5.16
N TRP A 9 3.07 -21.67 6.09
CA TRP A 9 3.37 -21.19 7.45
C TRP A 9 4.87 -21.25 7.68
N THR A 10 5.41 -20.19 8.28
CA THR A 10 6.76 -20.18 8.85
C THR A 10 6.67 -20.08 10.37
N ARG A 11 7.69 -20.58 11.07
CA ARG A 11 7.78 -20.52 12.54
C ARG A 11 9.05 -19.77 12.94
N GLY A 12 8.99 -19.11 14.09
CA GLY A 12 10.07 -18.25 14.58
C GLY A 12 9.76 -16.78 14.35
N THR A 13 10.68 -15.91 14.74
CA THR A 13 10.56 -14.45 14.59
C THR A 13 11.02 -13.95 13.22
N SER A 14 11.52 -14.83 12.36
CA SER A 14 11.93 -14.54 10.99
C SER A 14 11.70 -15.75 10.09
N GLY A 15 11.51 -15.52 8.79
CA GLY A 15 11.29 -16.57 7.81
C GLY A 15 10.95 -16.02 6.43
N THR A 16 10.82 -16.93 5.46
CA THR A 16 10.42 -16.62 4.09
C THR A 16 9.22 -17.46 3.71
N LEU A 17 8.16 -16.80 3.25
CA LEU A 17 6.99 -17.47 2.68
C LEU A 17 7.17 -17.58 1.17
N GLN A 18 7.08 -18.81 0.64
CA GLN A 18 7.05 -19.02 -0.80
C GLN A 18 5.61 -18.99 -1.27
N VAL A 19 5.29 -18.21 -2.31
CA VAL A 19 3.97 -18.22 -2.95
C VAL A 19 4.17 -18.69 -4.38
N VAL A 20 3.62 -19.86 -4.71
CA VAL A 20 3.74 -20.44 -6.06
C VAL A 20 2.77 -19.71 -6.99
N ASN A 21 3.26 -19.21 -8.13
CA ASN A 21 2.50 -18.41 -9.09
C ASN A 21 1.76 -17.24 -8.42
N PRO A 22 2.49 -16.29 -7.79
CA PRO A 22 1.87 -15.21 -7.06
C PRO A 22 1.12 -14.27 -8.01
N HIS A 23 -0.04 -13.79 -7.56
CA HIS A 23 -0.70 -12.64 -8.15
C HIS A 23 0.01 -11.40 -7.64
N LEU A 24 0.72 -10.71 -8.52
CA LEU A 24 1.49 -9.53 -8.13
C LEU A 24 0.57 -8.32 -7.95
N TRP A 25 0.83 -7.55 -6.91
CA TRP A 25 0.33 -6.18 -6.85
C TRP A 25 0.98 -5.38 -7.96
N GLN A 26 0.20 -4.58 -8.69
CA GLN A 26 0.71 -3.71 -9.73
C GLN A 26 -0.12 -2.43 -9.85
N PRO A 27 0.43 -1.36 -10.47
CA PRO A 27 -0.33 -0.13 -10.66
C PRO A 27 -1.65 -0.38 -11.40
N GLY A 28 -2.76 0.10 -10.84
CA GLY A 28 -4.12 -0.15 -11.32
C GLY A 28 -4.72 -1.52 -10.95
N GLU A 29 -3.98 -2.38 -10.25
CA GLU A 29 -4.47 -3.68 -9.76
C GLU A 29 -3.89 -3.99 -8.37
N GLY A 30 -4.60 -3.53 -7.34
CA GLY A 30 -4.24 -3.70 -5.94
C GLY A 30 -4.52 -5.09 -5.38
N TYR A 31 -3.90 -6.13 -5.93
CA TYR A 31 -4.06 -7.49 -5.38
C TYR A 31 -3.32 -7.63 -4.04
N LEU A 32 -4.07 -7.95 -2.98
CA LEU A 32 -3.57 -8.08 -1.61
C LEU A 32 -3.82 -9.49 -1.07
N TYR A 33 -2.80 -10.05 -0.43
CA TYR A 33 -2.89 -11.25 0.39
C TYR A 33 -3.14 -10.89 1.86
N GLU A 34 -3.77 -11.79 2.60
CA GLU A 34 -3.82 -11.70 4.06
C GLU A 34 -2.65 -12.46 4.69
N LEU A 35 -1.77 -11.74 5.37
CA LEU A 35 -0.69 -12.26 6.19
C LEU A 35 -1.16 -12.28 7.65
N TYR A 36 -1.19 -13.47 8.24
CA TYR A 36 -1.48 -13.63 9.66
C TYR A 36 -0.20 -13.85 10.45
N VAL A 37 0.14 -12.93 11.34
CA VAL A 37 1.23 -13.10 12.31
C VAL A 37 0.62 -13.57 13.62
N THR A 38 1.01 -14.76 14.09
CA THR A 38 0.49 -15.34 15.33
C THR A 38 1.59 -15.43 16.37
N ALA A 39 1.40 -14.77 17.51
CA ALA A 39 2.24 -14.92 18.68
C ALA A 39 1.53 -15.82 19.70
N LYS A 40 2.16 -16.91 20.12
CA LYS A 40 1.60 -17.89 21.07
C LYS A 40 2.54 -18.12 22.23
N SER A 41 2.00 -18.05 23.45
CA SER A 41 2.64 -18.50 24.69
C SER A 41 1.92 -19.77 25.20
N ARG A 42 2.22 -20.19 26.44
CA ARG A 42 1.50 -21.31 27.07
C ARG A 42 0.06 -20.96 27.44
N THR A 43 -0.23 -19.68 27.65
CA THR A 43 -1.50 -19.19 28.21
C THR A 43 -2.20 -18.18 27.33
N GLU A 44 -1.49 -17.59 26.36
CA GLU A 44 -1.98 -16.49 25.53
C GLU A 44 -1.72 -16.75 24.06
N CYS A 45 -2.58 -16.18 23.22
CA CYS A 45 -2.47 -16.21 21.78
C CYS A 45 -2.93 -14.85 21.25
N ASP A 46 -2.08 -14.22 20.45
CA ASP A 46 -2.38 -13.00 19.72
C ASP A 46 -2.24 -13.25 18.22
N ILE A 47 -3.11 -12.61 17.43
CA ILE A 47 -3.17 -12.76 15.98
C ILE A 47 -3.31 -11.38 15.36
N TYR A 48 -2.32 -11.01 14.54
CA TYR A 48 -2.33 -9.76 13.79
C TYR A 48 -2.51 -10.04 12.30
N PRO A 49 -3.69 -9.73 11.71
CA PRO A 49 -3.88 -9.78 10.27
C PRO A 49 -3.29 -8.52 9.62
N LEU A 50 -2.56 -8.70 8.52
CA LEU A 50 -2.01 -7.62 7.70
C LEU A 50 -2.31 -7.91 6.24
N ARG A 51 -2.69 -6.89 5.49
CA ARG A 51 -2.88 -7.01 4.04
C ARG A 51 -1.59 -6.62 3.33
N VAL A 52 -1.11 -7.47 2.43
CA VAL A 52 0.20 -7.29 1.79
C VAL A 52 0.12 -7.55 0.29
N GLY A 53 0.69 -6.63 -0.50
CA GLY A 53 0.85 -6.79 -1.94
C GLY A 53 2.26 -7.30 -2.29
N ILE A 54 2.36 -8.36 -3.09
CA ILE A 54 3.65 -8.87 -3.57
C ILE A 54 4.08 -8.05 -4.79
N ARG A 55 5.15 -7.25 -4.65
CA ARG A 55 5.73 -6.45 -5.73
C ARG A 55 7.24 -6.28 -5.58
N SER A 56 7.93 -6.00 -6.69
CA SER A 56 9.31 -5.51 -6.66
C SER A 56 9.39 -4.07 -7.13
N VAL A 57 10.25 -3.27 -6.50
CA VAL A 57 10.53 -1.89 -6.88
C VAL A 57 12.03 -1.73 -7.02
N ALA A 58 12.49 -1.13 -8.13
CA ALA A 58 13.91 -0.87 -8.37
C ALA A 58 14.10 0.37 -9.24
N VAL A 59 15.24 1.05 -9.07
CA VAL A 59 15.72 2.06 -10.02
C VAL A 59 16.92 1.47 -10.76
N LYS A 60 16.88 1.49 -12.10
CA LYS A 60 17.99 1.05 -12.95
C LYS A 60 18.31 2.12 -13.99
N GLY A 61 19.44 2.79 -13.83
CA GLY A 61 19.77 3.97 -14.63
C GLY A 61 18.71 5.05 -14.40
N GLU A 62 18.05 5.47 -15.48
CA GLU A 62 17.01 6.50 -15.48
C GLU A 62 15.59 5.93 -15.37
N GLN A 63 15.44 4.61 -15.20
CA GLN A 63 14.13 3.96 -15.15
C GLN A 63 13.73 3.59 -13.72
N PHE A 64 12.51 3.99 -13.35
CA PHE A 64 11.81 3.42 -12.20
C PHE A 64 11.06 2.17 -12.64
N LEU A 65 11.27 1.06 -11.94
CA LEU A 65 10.73 -0.25 -12.30
C LEU A 65 9.80 -0.76 -11.20
N ILE A 66 8.60 -1.18 -11.58
CA ILE A 66 7.70 -1.97 -10.75
C ILE A 66 7.52 -3.33 -11.42
N ASN A 67 7.76 -4.42 -10.68
CA ASN A 67 7.71 -5.78 -11.22
C ASN A 67 8.56 -5.94 -12.50
N HIS A 68 9.75 -5.31 -12.50
CA HIS A 68 10.71 -5.28 -13.61
C HIS A 68 10.23 -4.55 -14.88
N LYS A 69 9.08 -3.86 -14.85
CA LYS A 69 8.56 -3.07 -15.96
C LYS A 69 8.76 -1.57 -15.69
N PRO A 70 9.14 -0.76 -16.70
CA PRO A 70 9.20 0.70 -16.55
C PRO A 70 7.86 1.28 -16.10
N PHE A 71 7.91 2.14 -15.10
CA PHE A 71 6.77 2.86 -14.56
C PHE A 71 6.98 4.37 -14.73
N TYR A 72 5.96 5.04 -15.25
CA TYR A 72 5.95 6.49 -15.43
C TYR A 72 4.89 7.10 -14.52
N PHE A 73 5.32 8.03 -13.66
CA PHE A 73 4.45 8.68 -12.69
C PHE A 73 3.58 9.72 -13.41
N THR A 74 2.27 9.59 -13.25
CA THR A 74 1.27 10.59 -13.63
C THR A 74 0.45 10.87 -12.38
N GLY A 75 0.57 12.07 -11.82
CA GLY A 75 0.13 12.25 -10.45
C GLY A 75 0.36 13.65 -9.88
N PHE A 76 0.16 13.76 -8.58
CA PHE A 76 0.11 15.03 -7.86
C PHE A 76 0.94 14.99 -6.57
N GLY A 77 1.43 16.15 -6.14
CA GLY A 77 1.60 16.39 -4.71
C GLY A 77 0.24 16.72 -4.13
N ARG A 78 -0.23 15.96 -3.14
CA ARG A 78 -1.51 16.23 -2.47
C ARG A 78 -1.28 16.97 -1.16
N HIS A 79 -2.38 17.33 -0.50
CA HIS A 79 -2.44 17.72 0.91
C HIS A 79 -3.69 17.09 1.53
N GLU A 80 -3.62 16.70 2.80
CA GLU A 80 -4.82 16.50 3.62
C GLU A 80 -5.35 17.88 4.04
N ASP A 81 -6.16 18.49 3.17
CA ASP A 81 -6.77 19.78 3.41
C ASP A 81 -8.16 19.83 2.81
N ALA A 82 -9.09 20.42 3.56
CA ALA A 82 -10.47 20.55 3.14
C ALA A 82 -11.19 21.67 3.89
N ASP A 83 -12.23 22.19 3.23
CA ASP A 83 -13.11 23.19 3.81
C ASP A 83 -13.66 22.73 5.17
N LEU A 84 -13.66 23.66 6.14
CA LEU A 84 -14.15 23.53 7.52
C LEU A 84 -13.34 22.59 8.44
N ARG A 85 -12.85 21.45 7.95
CA ARG A 85 -12.16 20.44 8.77
C ARG A 85 -10.63 20.54 8.73
N GLY A 86 -10.07 21.32 7.81
CA GLY A 86 -8.63 21.40 7.60
C GLY A 86 -8.07 20.01 7.30
N LYS A 87 -7.14 19.53 8.14
CA LYS A 87 -6.47 18.24 7.99
C LYS A 87 -7.24 17.03 8.55
N GLY A 88 -8.45 17.21 9.07
CA GLY A 88 -9.23 16.11 9.61
C GLY A 88 -9.56 15.07 8.54
N PHE A 89 -9.19 13.81 8.76
CA PHE A 89 -9.47 12.71 7.85
C PHE A 89 -10.98 12.57 7.58
N ASP A 90 -11.35 12.35 6.31
CA ASP A 90 -12.72 12.09 5.87
C ASP A 90 -12.71 11.08 4.72
N ASN A 91 -13.37 9.94 4.94
CA ASN A 91 -13.59 8.90 3.94
C ASN A 91 -14.27 9.42 2.67
N VAL A 92 -15.21 10.36 2.79
CA VAL A 92 -15.93 10.91 1.64
C VAL A 92 -14.98 11.66 0.71
N LEU A 93 -14.07 12.47 1.28
CA LEU A 93 -13.07 13.17 0.50
C LEU A 93 -12.01 12.24 -0.08
N MET A 94 -11.57 11.24 0.70
CA MET A 94 -10.65 10.22 0.21
C MET A 94 -11.20 9.55 -1.05
N VAL A 95 -12.45 9.08 -1.01
CA VAL A 95 -13.08 8.43 -2.16
C VAL A 95 -13.27 9.41 -3.32
N HIS A 96 -13.73 10.63 -3.04
CA HIS A 96 -13.95 11.66 -4.05
C HIS A 96 -12.66 12.02 -4.79
N ASP A 97 -11.58 12.30 -4.06
CA ASP A 97 -10.30 12.69 -4.65
C ASP A 97 -9.70 11.57 -5.47
N HIS A 98 -9.79 10.32 -5.01
CA HIS A 98 -9.32 9.17 -5.80
C HIS A 98 -10.16 8.93 -7.05
N ALA A 99 -11.47 9.18 -7.01
CA ALA A 99 -12.31 9.14 -8.21
C ALA A 99 -11.90 10.23 -9.22
N LEU A 100 -11.52 11.42 -8.76
CA LEU A 100 -10.98 12.47 -9.63
C LEU A 100 -9.60 12.10 -10.19
N MET A 101 -8.75 11.47 -9.38
CA MET A 101 -7.44 10.97 -9.82
C MET A 101 -7.59 9.90 -10.90
N ASP A 102 -8.51 8.94 -10.72
CA ASP A 102 -8.81 7.93 -11.73
C ASP A 102 -9.37 8.57 -13.01
N TRP A 103 -10.31 9.52 -12.87
CA TRP A 103 -10.90 10.23 -14.01
C TRP A 103 -9.87 10.95 -14.89
N ILE A 104 -8.84 11.55 -14.30
CA ILE A 104 -7.76 12.22 -15.04
C ILE A 104 -6.65 11.26 -15.49
N GLY A 105 -6.74 9.97 -15.12
CA GLY A 105 -5.75 8.95 -15.45
C GLY A 105 -4.46 9.02 -14.63
N ALA A 106 -4.53 9.59 -13.42
CA ALA A 106 -3.41 9.61 -12.49
C ALA A 106 -3.20 8.23 -11.83
N ASN A 107 -1.94 7.83 -11.71
CA ASN A 107 -1.52 6.54 -11.14
C ASN A 107 -0.70 6.67 -9.85
N SER A 108 -0.44 7.90 -9.40
CA SER A 108 0.43 8.15 -8.26
C SER A 108 0.15 9.48 -7.54
N TYR A 109 0.59 9.57 -6.29
CA TYR A 109 0.70 10.85 -5.59
C TYR A 109 1.84 10.84 -4.57
N ARG A 110 2.27 12.04 -4.16
CA ARG A 110 3.20 12.25 -3.05
C ARG A 110 2.44 12.80 -1.84
N THR A 111 2.72 12.27 -0.64
CA THR A 111 2.14 12.71 0.64
C THR A 111 2.75 14.05 1.10
N SER A 112 2.63 15.07 0.27
CA SER A 112 3.22 16.37 0.59
C SER A 112 2.47 17.03 1.75
N HIS A 113 3.13 17.55 2.78
CA HIS A 113 4.57 17.46 3.12
C HIS A 113 4.75 16.71 4.44
N TYR A 114 4.03 15.61 4.63
CA TYR A 114 3.97 14.84 5.87
C TYR A 114 3.28 13.49 5.63
N PRO A 115 3.56 12.46 6.44
CA PRO A 115 2.82 11.20 6.38
C PRO A 115 1.32 11.44 6.59
N TYR A 116 0.49 10.82 5.75
CA TYR A 116 -0.97 10.93 5.82
C TYR A 116 -1.57 9.89 6.77
N ALA A 117 -2.89 9.97 6.97
CA ALA A 117 -3.65 8.93 7.65
C ALA A 117 -3.41 7.54 7.00
N GLU A 118 -3.34 6.49 7.83
CA GLU A 118 -3.09 5.11 7.39
C GLU A 118 -4.17 4.64 6.40
N GLU A 119 -5.41 5.08 6.59
CA GLU A 119 -6.55 4.78 5.72
C GLU A 119 -6.32 5.22 4.26
N MET A 120 -5.57 6.30 4.03
CA MET A 120 -5.22 6.73 2.68
C MET A 120 -4.25 5.76 2.01
N LEU A 121 -3.31 5.19 2.77
CA LEU A 121 -2.35 4.20 2.27
C LEU A 121 -3.04 2.84 2.04
N ASP A 122 -3.93 2.44 2.94
CA ASP A 122 -4.76 1.24 2.77
C ASP A 122 -5.61 1.31 1.50
N TRP A 123 -6.23 2.47 1.24
CA TRP A 123 -6.98 2.70 0.01
C TRP A 123 -6.08 2.63 -1.24
N ALA A 124 -4.89 3.23 -1.19
CA ALA A 124 -3.94 3.18 -2.28
C ALA A 124 -3.45 1.75 -2.57
N ASP A 125 -3.21 0.95 -1.52
CA ASP A 125 -2.84 -0.46 -1.63
C ASP A 125 -3.95 -1.27 -2.32
N GLU A 126 -5.22 -1.06 -1.95
CA GLU A 126 -6.39 -1.71 -2.57
C GLU A 126 -6.60 -1.36 -4.03
N HIS A 127 -6.32 -0.11 -4.41
CA HIS A 127 -6.62 0.41 -5.75
C HIS A 127 -5.40 0.42 -6.67
N GLY A 128 -4.24 -0.03 -6.20
CA GLY A 128 -3.02 -0.07 -6.99
C GLY A 128 -2.48 1.32 -7.32
N ILE A 129 -2.57 2.27 -6.39
CA ILE A 129 -2.01 3.62 -6.55
C ILE A 129 -0.59 3.66 -5.98
N VAL A 130 0.35 4.24 -6.72
CA VAL A 130 1.75 4.34 -6.29
C VAL A 130 1.94 5.60 -5.44
N VAL A 131 2.30 5.43 -4.18
CA VAL A 131 2.51 6.54 -3.25
C VAL A 131 4.00 6.79 -3.02
N ILE A 132 4.42 8.05 -3.16
CA ILE A 132 5.72 8.53 -2.67
C ILE A 132 5.49 9.10 -1.28
N ASP A 133 5.95 8.38 -0.26
CA ASP A 133 5.78 8.79 1.13
C ASP A 133 6.85 9.81 1.55
N GLU A 134 6.43 10.96 2.06
CA GLU A 134 7.26 12.11 2.41
C GLU A 134 7.22 12.36 3.93
N THR A 135 8.40 12.51 4.55
CA THR A 135 8.50 12.93 5.95
C THR A 135 8.23 14.43 6.12
N ALA A 136 7.93 14.89 7.34
CA ALA A 136 7.58 16.28 7.65
C ALA A 136 8.74 17.31 7.58
N ALA A 137 9.82 17.00 6.87
CA ALA A 137 11.01 17.84 6.76
C ALA A 137 10.87 18.86 5.62
N VAL A 138 10.10 19.92 5.85
CA VAL A 138 9.87 21.02 4.88
C VAL A 138 10.20 22.37 5.54
N GLY A 139 10.73 23.34 4.77
CA GLY A 139 10.91 24.74 5.20
C GLY A 139 12.26 25.11 5.82
N PHE A 140 13.34 24.45 5.42
CA PHE A 140 14.72 24.82 5.75
C PHE A 140 15.37 25.75 4.71
#